data_AF-A0A8X6FVL8-F1
#
_entry.id   AF-A0A8X6FVL8-F1
#
_cell.length_a   1.000
_cell.length_b   1.000
_cell.length_c   1.000
_cell.angle_alpha   90.00
_cell.angle_beta   90.00
_cell.angle_gamma   90.00
#
_symmetry.space_group_name_H-M   'P 1'
#
loop_
_entity.id
_entity.type
_entity.pdbx_description
1 polymer ?
#
loop_
_entity_poly.entity_id
_entity_poly.type
_entity_poly.pdbx_seq_one_letter_code
_entity_poly.pdbx_strand_id
1 'polypeptide(L)'
;MTSDIPFPTDVPNCQEALKEERKQTSCAVGFSVEELPIISRVSSFRKLQRVPAWCLRFISNAKLTSTERKFGALTTKELEKGLVCCIKQVQVTNLTSELQCLQSGKTLPANSRILNLYPFIDND
;
A
#
# COMPACT_ATOMS: atom_id res chain seq x y z
N MET A 1 10.96 43.78 53.82
CA MET A 1 11.91 42.98 53.01
C MET A 1 11.13 42.33 51.88
N THR A 2 11.00 43.03 50.76
CA THR A 2 10.58 42.49 49.45
C THR A 2 11.09 43.49 48.43
N SER A 3 12.25 43.22 47.85
CA SER A 3 12.84 44.02 46.78
C SER A 3 12.33 43.47 45.45
N ASP A 4 11.34 44.14 44.85
CA ASP A 4 10.87 43.84 43.50
C ASP A 4 11.96 44.22 42.50
N ILE A 5 12.50 43.22 41.80
CA ILE A 5 13.45 43.41 40.70
C ILE A 5 12.62 43.75 39.45
N PRO A 6 12.81 44.91 38.80
CA PRO A 6 12.07 45.21 37.58
C PRO A 6 12.59 44.34 36.44
N PHE A 7 11.69 43.65 35.75
CA PHE A 7 12.02 42.96 34.50
C PHE A 7 12.35 44.01 33.42
N PRO A 8 13.46 43.87 32.68
CA PRO A 8 13.76 44.75 31.55
C PRO A 8 12.75 44.51 30.42
N THR A 9 12.01 45.54 30.02
CA THR A 9 10.95 45.46 29.00
C THR A 9 11.42 45.58 27.55
N ASP A 10 12.72 45.70 27.29
CA ASP A 10 13.23 45.81 25.92
C ASP A 10 14.14 44.64 25.60
N VAL A 11 13.52 43.51 25.24
CA VAL A 11 14.20 42.47 24.46
C VAL A 11 14.02 42.88 22.99
N PRO A 12 15.09 43.26 22.27
CA PRO A 12 14.99 43.47 20.84
C PRO A 12 14.44 42.19 20.22
N ASN A 13 13.29 42.30 19.55
CA ASN A 13 12.71 41.23 18.78
C ASN A 13 13.63 40.92 17.60
N CYS A 14 14.70 40.14 17.83
CA CYS A 14 15.56 39.61 16.80
C CYS A 14 14.81 38.51 16.05
N GLN A 15 13.89 38.92 15.18
CA GLN A 15 13.17 38.06 14.23
C GLN A 15 14.08 37.48 13.13
N GLU A 16 15.40 37.63 13.23
CA GLU A 16 16.38 37.01 12.33
C GLU A 16 17.01 35.73 12.94
N ALA A 17 16.32 35.06 13.86
CA ALA A 17 16.69 33.72 14.26
C ALA A 17 16.37 32.71 13.13
N LEU A 18 17.40 32.46 12.31
CA LEU A 18 17.68 31.23 11.57
C LEU A 18 16.65 30.82 10.50
N LYS A 19 16.91 31.19 9.24
CA LYS A 19 16.41 30.41 8.09
C LYS A 19 17.01 29.00 8.19
N GLU A 20 16.25 28.03 8.69
CA GLU A 20 16.59 26.61 8.54
C GLU A 20 16.59 26.24 7.05
N GLU A 21 17.78 26.11 6.46
CA GLU A 21 17.93 25.56 5.12
C GLU A 21 17.86 24.03 5.21
N ARG A 22 16.65 23.48 5.08
CA ARG A 22 16.44 22.03 5.11
C ARG A 22 16.98 21.42 3.82
N LYS A 23 18.19 20.83 3.87
CA LYS A 23 18.75 20.03 2.77
C LYS A 23 17.81 18.87 2.46
N GLN A 24 17.06 18.97 1.37
CA GLN A 24 16.24 17.89 0.86
C GLN A 24 17.17 16.77 0.38
N THR A 25 17.23 15.71 1.17
CA THR A 25 17.93 14.48 0.79
C THR A 25 16.91 13.58 0.14
N SER A 26 16.99 13.37 -1.18
CA SER A 26 16.17 12.38 -1.88
C SER A 26 16.91 11.04 -1.85
N CYS A 27 16.27 10.01 -1.30
CA CYS A 27 16.72 8.63 -1.44
C CYS A 27 15.86 7.95 -2.51
N ALA A 28 16.50 7.26 -3.46
CA ALA A 28 15.79 6.37 -4.37
C ALA A 28 15.40 5.11 -3.59
N VAL A 29 14.11 4.94 -3.30
CA VAL A 29 13.58 3.71 -2.70
C VAL A 29 13.28 2.73 -3.82
N GLY A 30 14.09 1.68 -3.93
CA GLY A 30 13.76 0.54 -4.79
C GLY A 30 12.64 -0.28 -4.14
N PHE A 31 11.50 -0.41 -4.80
CA PHE A 31 10.44 -1.32 -4.37
C PHE A 31 10.66 -2.69 -5.01
N SER A 32 11.20 -3.64 -4.27
CA SER A 32 11.15 -5.05 -4.67
C SER A 32 9.80 -5.62 -4.28
N VAL A 33 8.97 -6.00 -5.25
CA VAL A 33 7.72 -6.72 -4.98
C VAL A 33 8.11 -8.12 -4.50
N GLU A 34 8.10 -8.34 -3.18
CA GLU A 34 8.31 -9.68 -2.65
C GLU A 34 7.07 -10.54 -2.92
N GLU A 35 7.27 -11.76 -3.43
CA GLU A 35 6.17 -12.69 -3.63
C GLU A 35 5.55 -13.05 -2.28
N LEU A 36 4.21 -12.99 -2.18
CA LEU A 36 3.54 -13.41 -0.96
C LEU A 36 3.84 -14.89 -0.71
N PRO A 37 4.44 -15.29 0.44
CA PRO A 37 4.89 -16.66 0.67
C PRO A 37 3.79 -17.71 0.54
N ILE A 38 2.53 -17.30 0.71
CA ILE A 38 1.38 -18.18 0.52
C ILE A 38 1.23 -18.71 -0.90
N ILE A 39 1.64 -17.92 -1.91
CA ILE A 39 1.50 -18.29 -3.33
C ILE A 39 2.36 -19.52 -3.64
N SER A 40 3.60 -19.53 -3.17
CA SER A 40 4.56 -20.62 -3.43
C SER A 40 4.50 -21.77 -2.41
N ARG A 41 4.03 -21.53 -1.17
CA ARG A 41 4.08 -22.54 -0.09
C ARG A 41 2.79 -23.32 0.13
N VAL A 42 1.67 -22.94 -0.51
CA VAL A 42 0.37 -23.58 -0.28
C VAL A 42 -0.11 -24.28 -1.54
N SER A 43 -0.21 -25.62 -1.46
CA SER A 43 -0.69 -26.47 -2.56
C SER A 43 -2.22 -26.63 -2.64
N SER A 44 -2.96 -26.06 -1.68
CA SER A 44 -4.42 -26.13 -1.66
C SER A 44 -5.05 -24.82 -2.13
N PHE A 45 -5.74 -24.87 -3.27
CA PHE A 45 -6.47 -23.71 -3.80
C PHE A 45 -7.46 -23.12 -2.78
N ARG A 46 -8.15 -23.97 -2.02
CA ARG A 46 -9.05 -23.51 -0.94
C ARG A 46 -8.30 -22.71 0.14
N LYS A 47 -7.09 -23.15 0.52
CA LYS A 47 -6.28 -22.41 1.51
C LYS A 47 -5.74 -21.10 0.91
N LEU A 48 -5.28 -21.16 -0.35
CA LEU A 48 -4.78 -20.00 -1.11
C LEU A 48 -5.81 -18.88 -1.15
N GLN A 49 -7.09 -19.22 -1.31
CA GLN A 49 -8.18 -18.26 -1.30
C GLN A 49 -8.57 -17.78 0.12
N ARG A 50 -8.62 -18.70 1.09
CA ARG A 50 -9.17 -18.42 2.43
C ARG A 50 -8.25 -17.59 3.30
N VAL A 51 -6.94 -17.81 3.24
CA VAL A 51 -6.01 -17.09 4.11
C VAL A 51 -6.00 -15.59 3.80
N PRO A 52 -5.85 -15.13 2.53
CA PRO A 52 -5.95 -13.72 2.21
C PRO A 52 -7.34 -13.16 2.54
N ALA A 53 -8.41 -13.93 2.33
CA ALA A 53 -9.76 -13.51 2.70
C ALA A 53 -9.90 -13.22 4.22
N TRP A 54 -9.30 -14.06 5.07
CA TRP A 54 -9.25 -13.81 6.51
C TRP A 54 -8.41 -12.58 6.86
N CYS A 55 -7.25 -12.40 6.23
CA CYS A 55 -6.42 -11.21 6.43
C CYS A 55 -7.18 -9.93 6.03
N LEU A 56 -7.86 -9.93 4.90
CA LEU A 56 -8.69 -8.82 4.42
C LEU A 56 -9.85 -8.53 5.37
N ARG A 57 -10.55 -9.56 5.86
CA ARG A 57 -11.61 -9.40 6.87
C ARG A 57 -11.05 -8.80 8.17
N PHE A 58 -9.90 -9.28 8.63
CA PHE A 58 -9.24 -8.74 9.82
C PHE A 58 -8.92 -7.25 9.65
N ILE A 59 -8.29 -6.87 8.54
CA ILE A 59 -7.97 -5.46 8.23
C ILE A 59 -9.24 -4.62 8.19
N SER A 60 -10.33 -5.13 7.59
CA SER A 60 -11.62 -4.44 7.56
C SER A 60 -12.20 -4.28 8.97
N ASN A 61 -12.21 -5.36 9.77
CA ASN A 61 -12.77 -5.35 11.12
C ASN A 61 -11.98 -4.47 12.09
N ALA A 62 -10.66 -4.36 11.90
CA ALA A 62 -9.79 -3.52 12.73
C ALA A 62 -10.14 -2.02 12.60
N LYS A 63 -10.77 -1.62 11.48
CA LYS A 63 -11.22 -0.24 11.22
C LYS A 63 -12.66 0.01 11.69
N LEU A 64 -13.37 -1.02 12.15
CA LEU A 64 -14.79 -0.96 12.51
C LEU A 64 -15.00 -1.00 14.02
N THR A 65 -16.11 -0.40 14.47
CA THR A 65 -16.58 -0.54 15.85
C THR A 65 -16.99 -1.99 16.13
N SER A 66 -17.00 -2.40 17.40
CA SER A 66 -17.26 -3.81 17.77
C SER A 66 -18.57 -4.36 17.21
N THR A 67 -19.61 -3.52 17.16
CA THR A 67 -20.95 -3.88 16.66
C THR A 67 -21.04 -4.06 15.15
N GLU A 68 -20.12 -3.47 14.39
CA GLU A 68 -20.11 -3.51 12.92
C GLU A 68 -19.18 -4.61 12.37
N ARG A 69 -18.38 -5.23 13.24
CA ARG A 69 -17.44 -6.28 12.85
C ARG A 69 -18.17 -7.51 12.31
N LYS A 70 -17.56 -8.12 11.30
CA LYS A 70 -18.06 -9.37 10.70
C LYS A 70 -17.50 -10.58 11.42
N PHE A 71 -18.39 -11.49 11.81
CA PHE A 71 -18.06 -12.75 12.48
C PHE A 71 -18.61 -13.95 11.69
N GLY A 72 -18.20 -15.16 12.07
CA GLY A 72 -18.66 -16.41 11.44
C GLY A 72 -17.90 -16.78 10.16
N ALA A 73 -18.52 -17.59 9.30
CA ALA A 73 -17.87 -18.10 8.08
C ALA A 73 -17.53 -16.99 7.07
N LEU A 74 -16.50 -17.23 6.26
CA LEU A 74 -16.19 -16.36 5.10
C LEU A 74 -17.32 -16.45 4.09
N THR A 75 -17.77 -15.28 3.61
CA THR A 75 -18.74 -15.19 2.51
C THR A 75 -18.08 -15.49 1.17
N THR A 76 -18.86 -15.86 0.16
CA THR A 76 -18.37 -16.06 -1.21
C THR A 76 -17.63 -14.85 -1.75
N LYS A 77 -18.12 -13.64 -1.45
CA LYS A 77 -17.47 -12.37 -1.85
C LYS A 77 -16.10 -12.18 -1.21
N GLU A 78 -15.92 -12.60 0.05
CA GLU A 78 -14.60 -12.50 0.70
C GLU A 78 -13.64 -13.54 0.16
N LEU A 79 -14.12 -14.74 -0.15
CA LEU A 79 -13.34 -15.75 -0.84
C LEU A 79 -12.88 -15.24 -2.20
N GLU A 80 -13.78 -14.67 -3.01
CA GLU A 80 -13.45 -14.06 -4.29
C GLU A 80 -12.39 -12.96 -4.15
N LYS A 81 -12.56 -12.03 -3.20
CA LYS A 81 -11.53 -11.01 -2.91
C LYS A 81 -10.19 -11.60 -2.51
N GLY A 82 -10.20 -12.69 -1.74
CA GLY A 82 -8.98 -13.42 -1.39
C GLY A 82 -8.27 -13.99 -2.62
N LEU A 83 -9.04 -14.54 -3.57
CA LEU A 83 -8.50 -15.03 -4.84
C LEU A 83 -7.95 -13.90 -5.72
N VAL A 84 -8.72 -12.81 -5.88
CA VAL A 84 -8.31 -11.64 -6.66
C VAL A 84 -7.02 -11.03 -6.09
N CYS A 85 -6.86 -11.02 -4.76
CA CYS A 85 -5.62 -10.59 -4.13
C CYS A 85 -4.42 -11.44 -4.58
N CYS A 86 -4.56 -12.77 -4.61
CA CYS A 86 -3.51 -13.65 -5.14
C CYS A 86 -3.22 -13.40 -6.62
N ILE A 87 -4.25 -13.25 -7.45
CA ILE A 87 -4.10 -12.98 -8.88
C ILE A 87 -3.34 -11.68 -9.11
N LYS A 88 -3.76 -10.59 -8.45
CA LYS A 88 -3.10 -9.29 -8.54
C LYS A 88 -1.63 -9.37 -8.12
N GLN A 89 -1.30 -10.13 -7.07
CA GLN A 89 0.09 -10.32 -6.66
C GLN A 89 0.92 -11.03 -7.74
N VAL A 90 0.40 -12.10 -8.34
CA VAL A 90 1.09 -12.84 -9.41
C VAL A 90 1.26 -11.96 -10.65
N GLN A 91 0.26 -11.16 -11.01
CA GLN A 91 0.34 -10.21 -12.11
C GLN A 91 1.41 -9.14 -11.84
N VAL A 92 1.43 -8.52 -10.66
CA VAL A 92 2.44 -7.50 -10.31
C VAL A 92 3.86 -8.06 -10.35
N THR A 93 4.05 -9.31 -9.91
CA THR A 93 5.37 -9.96 -9.89
C THR A 93 5.85 -10.46 -11.26
N ASN A 94 4.95 -10.89 -12.14
CA ASN A 94 5.33 -11.54 -13.41
C ASN A 94 5.07 -10.69 -14.67
N LEU A 95 4.27 -9.63 -14.55
CA LEU A 95 3.84 -8.76 -15.65
C LEU A 95 4.09 -7.29 -15.31
N THR A 96 5.15 -6.99 -14.55
CA THR A 96 5.44 -5.64 -14.04
C THR A 96 5.56 -4.62 -15.17
N SER A 97 6.31 -4.95 -16.22
CA SER A 97 6.49 -4.08 -17.40
C SER A 97 5.18 -3.84 -18.14
N GLU A 98 4.39 -4.89 -18.34
CA GLU A 98 3.11 -4.83 -19.02
C GLU A 98 2.12 -3.98 -18.25
N LEU A 99 2.03 -4.16 -16.92
CA LEU A 99 1.19 -3.36 -16.05
C LEU A 99 1.57 -1.88 -16.11
N GLN A 100 2.86 -1.55 -16.09
CA GLN A 100 3.32 -0.17 -16.22
C GLN A 100 2.96 0.44 -17.58
N CYS A 101 3.09 -0.31 -18.67
CA CYS A 101 2.66 0.11 -19.99
C CYS A 101 1.14 0.37 -20.03
N LEU A 102 0.34 -0.59 -19.57
CA LEU A 102 -1.12 -0.51 -19.57
C LEU A 102 -1.63 0.66 -18.70
N GLN A 103 -1.07 0.84 -17.51
CA GLN A 103 -1.41 1.96 -16.62
C GLN A 103 -1.07 3.33 -17.21
N SER A 104 -0.05 3.40 -18.08
CA SER A 104 0.35 4.63 -18.76
C SER A 104 -0.30 4.82 -20.14
N GLY A 105 -1.24 3.94 -20.52
CA GLY A 105 -1.90 3.98 -21.83
C GLY A 105 -0.95 3.69 -23.01
N LYS A 106 0.20 3.07 -22.74
CA LYS A 106 1.20 2.70 -23.75
C LYS A 106 0.95 1.30 -24.28
N THR A 107 1.43 1.05 -25.49
CA THR A 107 1.46 -0.29 -26.07
C THR A 107 2.43 -1.20 -25.30
N LEU A 108 2.14 -2.49 -25.30
CA LEU A 108 3.01 -3.48 -24.68
C LEU A 108 4.30 -3.66 -25.51
N PRO A 109 5.41 -4.08 -24.86
CA PRO A 109 6.63 -4.47 -25.56
C PRO A 109 6.38 -5.59 -26.58
N ALA A 110 7.09 -5.55 -27.71
CA ALA A 110 6.95 -6.55 -28.78
C ALA A 110 7.24 -7.99 -28.32
N ASN A 111 8.04 -8.17 -27.27
CA ASN A 111 8.37 -9.46 -26.66
C ASN A 111 7.43 -9.88 -25.52
N SER A 112 6.36 -9.12 -25.24
CA SER A 112 5.42 -9.48 -24.18
C SER A 112 4.63 -10.74 -24.56
N ARG A 113 4.57 -11.68 -23.61
CA ARG A 113 3.86 -12.97 -23.77
C ARG A 113 2.35 -12.82 -23.92
N ILE A 114 1.80 -11.66 -23.56
CA ILE A 114 0.36 -11.39 -23.58
C ILE A 114 -0.03 -10.34 -24.64
N LEU A 115 0.90 -9.86 -25.46
CA LEU A 115 0.64 -8.82 -26.47
C LEU A 115 -0.54 -9.16 -27.39
N ASN A 116 -0.57 -10.40 -27.91
CA ASN A 116 -1.61 -10.87 -28.83
C ASN A 116 -2.97 -11.11 -28.16
N LEU A 117 -3.04 -11.05 -26.82
CA LEU A 117 -4.30 -11.17 -26.07
C LEU A 117 -5.02 -9.83 -25.91
N TYR A 118 -4.44 -8.74 -26.42
CA TYR A 118 -4.96 -7.38 -26.30
C TYR A 118 -5.35 -7.03 -24.84
N PRO A 119 -4.38 -7.08 -23.91
CA PRO A 119 -4.66 -6.97 -22.49
C PRO A 119 -5.12 -5.55 -22.11
N PHE A 120 -5.95 -5.47 -21.08
CA PHE A 120 -6.47 -4.21 -20.52
C PHE A 120 -6.48 -4.27 -18.99
N ILE A 121 -6.63 -3.12 -18.34
CA ILE A 121 -6.82 -3.03 -16.89
C ILE A 121 -8.31 -3.06 -16.59
N ASP A 122 -8.72 -4.06 -15.82
CA ASP A 122 -10.06 -4.14 -15.26
C ASP A 122 -10.17 -3.30 -13.98
N ASN A 123 -11.36 -2.79 -13.68
CA ASN A 123 -11.63 -1.94 -12.52
C ASN A 123 -12.02 -2.72 -11.26
N ASP A 124 -12.17 -4.04 -11.36
CA ASP A 124 -12.53 -4.94 -10.25
C ASP A 124 -11.35 -5.26 -9.30
#